data_AF-A0A3M1VH38-F1
#
_entry.id   AF-A0A3M1VH38-F1
#
_cell.length_a   1.000
_cell.length_b   1.000
_cell.length_c   1.000
_cell.angle_alpha   90.00
_cell.angle_beta   90.00
_cell.angle_gamma   90.00
#
_symmetry.space_group_name_H-M   'P 1'
#
loop_
_entity.id
_entity.type
_entity.pdbx_description
1 polymer ?
#
loop_
_entity_poly.entity_id
_entity_poly.type
_entity_poly.pdbx_seq_one_letter_code
_entity_poly.pdbx_strand_id
1 'polypeptide(L)'
;MGSNEKRRRMLRRQAIIVAIVAAAVLYVAANYSRWQAATNLINVRFESPDGRVLGKFRLEVANDRASVRKGLMFRKPGEVPEDGGMLFVFPDERIQYFYMKNTYIPLDMIFLNRDLKVVGVLHDVPINNTQKRSVNKPSQYVVELLAGTARKFDIKEGARLVVENGSVPAARMP
;
A
#
# COMPACT_ATOMS: atom_id res chain seq x y z
N MET A 1 13.03 -53.03 -34.73
CA MET A 1 12.23 -51.80 -34.98
C MET A 1 11.62 -51.15 -33.73
N GLY A 2 11.28 -51.87 -32.64
CA GLY A 2 10.51 -51.28 -31.52
C GLY A 2 11.22 -50.37 -30.50
N SER A 3 12.55 -50.41 -30.37
CA SER A 3 13.29 -49.63 -29.34
C SER A 3 13.33 -48.13 -29.65
N ASN A 4 13.51 -47.76 -30.92
CA ASN A 4 13.60 -46.36 -31.36
C ASN A 4 12.23 -45.64 -31.25
N GLU A 5 11.14 -46.37 -31.45
CA GLU A 5 9.79 -45.84 -31.33
C GLU A 5 9.37 -45.62 -29.88
N LYS A 6 9.71 -46.54 -28.96
CA LYS A 6 9.53 -46.37 -27.51
C LYS A 6 10.30 -45.15 -26.99
N ARG A 7 11.55 -44.97 -27.39
CA ARG A 7 12.37 -43.80 -27.03
C ARG A 7 11.77 -42.49 -27.54
N ARG A 8 11.29 -42.45 -28.79
CA ARG A 8 10.59 -41.27 -29.35
C ARG A 8 9.29 -40.95 -28.58
N ARG A 9 8.50 -41.96 -28.20
CA ARG A 9 7.29 -41.76 -27.38
C ARG A 9 7.62 -41.25 -25.97
N MET A 10 8.68 -41.78 -25.35
CA MET A 10 9.18 -41.33 -24.04
C MET A 10 9.67 -39.87 -24.09
N LEU A 11 10.50 -39.52 -25.07
CA LEU A 11 11.01 -38.15 -25.25
C LEU A 11 9.89 -37.15 -25.54
N ARG A 12 8.88 -37.52 -26.34
CA ARG A 12 7.70 -36.67 -26.58
C ARG A 12 6.89 -36.42 -25.29
N ARG A 13 6.67 -37.47 -24.48
CA ARG A 13 6.00 -37.32 -23.17
C ARG A 13 6.80 -36.41 -22.23
N GLN A 14 8.12 -36.58 -22.15
CA GLN A 14 8.99 -35.72 -21.35
C GLN A 14 8.95 -34.26 -21.84
N ALA A 15 9.02 -34.02 -23.16
CA ALA A 15 8.93 -32.68 -23.72
C ALA A 15 7.58 -32.01 -23.40
N ILE A 16 6.46 -32.75 -23.48
CA ILE A 16 5.14 -32.23 -23.11
C ILE A 16 5.09 -31.87 -21.61
N ILE A 17 5.62 -32.73 -20.73
CA ILE A 17 5.65 -32.46 -19.29
C ILE A 17 6.50 -31.21 -19.00
N VAL A 18 7.67 -31.09 -19.60
CA VAL A 18 8.54 -29.91 -19.43
C VAL A 18 7.84 -28.64 -19.93
N ALA A 19 7.16 -28.70 -21.08
CA ALA A 19 6.41 -27.56 -21.61
C ALA A 19 5.27 -27.14 -20.67
N ILE A 20 4.53 -28.09 -20.10
CA ILE A 20 3.46 -27.81 -19.12
C ILE A 20 4.03 -27.16 -17.86
N VAL A 21 5.12 -27.69 -17.31
CA VAL A 21 5.76 -27.13 -16.11
C VAL A 21 6.29 -25.73 -16.39
N ALA A 22 6.95 -25.51 -17.52
CA ALA A 22 7.44 -24.18 -17.92
C ALA A 22 6.29 -23.18 -18.07
N ALA A 23 5.18 -23.57 -18.70
CA ALA A 23 3.99 -22.74 -18.82
C ALA A 23 3.37 -22.41 -17.46
N ALA A 24 3.30 -23.39 -16.53
CA ALA A 24 2.79 -23.17 -15.18
C ALA A 24 3.69 -22.21 -14.38
N VAL A 25 5.02 -22.35 -14.46
CA VAL A 25 5.98 -21.44 -13.80
C VAL A 25 5.86 -20.03 -14.36
N LEU A 26 5.78 -19.87 -15.69
CA LEU A 26 5.58 -18.57 -16.32
C LEU A 26 4.25 -17.94 -15.94
N TYR A 27 3.18 -18.75 -15.87
CA TYR A 27 1.87 -18.30 -15.42
C TYR A 27 1.92 -17.81 -13.96
N VAL A 28 2.54 -18.56 -13.06
CA VAL A 28 2.69 -18.15 -11.65
C VAL A 28 3.54 -16.88 -11.54
N ALA A 29 4.68 -16.82 -12.22
CA ALA A 29 5.58 -15.66 -12.19
C ALA A 29 4.91 -14.39 -12.75
N ALA A 30 4.19 -14.50 -13.87
CA ALA A 30 3.47 -13.38 -14.48
C ALA A 30 2.34 -12.86 -13.58
N ASN A 31 1.75 -13.73 -12.76
CA ASN A 31 0.66 -13.34 -11.86
C ASN A 31 1.13 -13.00 -10.44
N TYR A 32 2.37 -13.34 -10.04
CA TYR A 32 2.90 -13.11 -8.70
C TYR A 32 2.78 -11.65 -8.24
N SER A 33 3.12 -10.69 -9.12
CA SER A 33 3.03 -9.25 -8.82
C SER A 33 1.59 -8.78 -8.59
N ARG A 34 0.61 -9.34 -9.32
CA ARG A 34 -0.82 -9.03 -9.14
C ARG A 34 -1.35 -9.58 -7.83
N TRP A 35 -0.91 -10.79 -7.46
CA TRP A 35 -1.27 -11.42 -6.19
C TRP A 35 -0.69 -10.64 -5.01
N GLN A 36 0.57 -10.22 -5.06
CA GLN A 36 1.15 -9.37 -4.01
C GLN A 36 0.40 -8.05 -3.87
N ALA A 37 0.07 -7.38 -4.97
CA ALA A 37 -0.69 -6.12 -4.94
C ALA A 37 -2.08 -6.29 -4.32
N ALA A 38 -2.78 -7.39 -4.64
CA ALA A 38 -4.09 -7.69 -4.06
C ALA A 38 -4.01 -8.00 -2.55
N THR A 39 -2.95 -8.66 -2.09
CA THR A 39 -2.74 -8.95 -0.65
C THR A 39 -2.34 -7.74 0.19
N ASN A 40 -2.00 -6.61 -0.44
CA ASN A 40 -1.51 -5.42 0.26
C ASN A 40 -2.55 -4.30 0.39
N LEU A 41 -3.82 -4.58 0.10
CA LEU A 41 -4.91 -3.63 0.28
C LEU A 41 -5.67 -3.92 1.59
N ILE A 42 -6.01 -2.86 2.31
CA ILE A 42 -6.88 -2.92 3.49
C ILE A 42 -8.06 -1.97 3.32
N ASN A 43 -9.24 -2.40 3.77
CA ASN A 43 -10.40 -1.52 3.88
C ASN A 43 -10.43 -0.91 5.28
N VAL A 44 -10.52 0.42 5.31
CA VAL A 44 -10.51 1.20 6.55
C VAL A 44 -11.62 2.22 6.53
N ARG A 45 -11.96 2.72 7.69
CA ARG A 45 -12.79 3.91 7.85
C ARG A 45 -12.21 4.85 8.88
N PHE A 46 -12.43 6.13 8.70
CA PHE A 46 -12.20 7.12 9.74
C PHE A 46 -13.49 7.34 10.53
N GLU A 47 -13.35 7.51 11.84
CA GLU A 47 -14.44 7.85 12.77
C GLU A 47 -14.07 9.12 13.54
N SER A 48 -15.06 9.96 13.82
CA SER A 48 -14.90 11.09 14.74
C SER A 48 -14.84 10.62 16.20
N PRO A 49 -14.42 11.49 17.15
CA PRO A 49 -14.34 11.12 18.56
C PRO A 49 -15.65 10.61 19.19
N ASP A 50 -16.80 10.97 18.61
CA ASP A 50 -18.14 10.53 18.99
C ASP A 50 -18.59 9.22 18.31
N GLY A 51 -17.72 8.59 17.49
CA GLY A 51 -17.98 7.31 16.82
C GLY A 51 -18.71 7.42 15.48
N ARG A 52 -19.02 8.62 14.99
CA ARG A 52 -19.62 8.78 13.65
C ARG A 52 -18.60 8.47 12.56
N VAL A 53 -19.01 7.68 11.56
CA VAL A 53 -18.18 7.36 10.40
C VAL A 53 -18.00 8.61 9.54
N LEU A 54 -16.75 9.01 9.33
CA LEU A 54 -16.34 10.15 8.52
C LEU A 54 -16.18 9.78 7.05
N GLY A 55 -15.55 8.64 6.76
CA GLY A 55 -15.32 8.18 5.39
C GLY A 55 -14.71 6.79 5.36
N LYS A 56 -14.82 6.10 4.22
CA LYS A 56 -14.26 4.77 4.00
C LYS A 56 -13.24 4.80 2.87
N PHE A 57 -12.16 4.06 3.03
CA PHE A 57 -11.03 4.06 2.10
C PHE A 57 -10.45 2.67 1.92
N ARG A 58 -9.82 2.44 0.77
CA ARG A 58 -9.05 1.26 0.44
C ARG A 58 -7.58 1.65 0.29
N LEU A 59 -6.76 1.23 1.25
CA LEU A 59 -5.36 1.68 1.35
C LEU A 59 -4.39 0.57 0.96
N GLU A 60 -3.41 0.91 0.11
CA GLU A 60 -2.21 0.10 -0.08
C GLU A 60 -1.34 0.16 1.18
N VAL A 61 -0.79 -0.96 1.64
CA VAL A 61 0.04 -1.01 2.85
C VAL A 61 1.53 -0.95 2.49
N ALA A 62 2.21 0.05 3.03
CA ALA A 62 3.65 0.19 2.97
C ALA A 62 4.24 -0.12 4.36
N ASN A 63 4.65 -1.36 4.58
CA ASN A 63 5.17 -1.83 5.87
C ASN A 63 6.62 -2.33 5.80
N ASP A 64 7.28 -2.28 4.65
CA ASP A 64 8.70 -2.62 4.50
C ASP A 64 9.51 -1.42 3.98
N ARG A 65 10.84 -1.49 4.07
CA ARG A 65 11.72 -0.37 3.69
C ARG A 65 11.56 0.05 2.23
N ALA A 66 11.28 -0.89 1.33
CA ALA A 66 11.19 -0.61 -0.10
C ALA A 66 9.86 0.09 -0.43
N SER A 67 8.76 -0.43 0.08
CA SER A 67 7.41 0.13 -0.07
C SER A 67 7.29 1.50 0.58
N VAL A 68 7.81 1.69 1.80
CA VAL A 68 7.80 3.01 2.47
C VAL A 68 8.65 4.04 1.73
N ARG A 69 9.84 3.66 1.24
CA ARG A 69 10.67 4.60 0.45
C ARG A 69 10.02 4.94 -0.89
N LYS A 70 9.28 4.01 -1.48
CA LYS A 70 8.58 4.21 -2.76
C LYS A 70 7.34 5.08 -2.57
N GLY A 71 6.54 4.86 -1.54
CA GLY A 71 5.27 5.57 -1.33
C GLY A 71 4.39 5.56 -2.60
N LEU A 72 3.74 6.69 -2.86
CA LEU A 72 2.99 6.97 -4.09
C LEU A 72 3.85 7.60 -5.21
N MET A 73 5.18 7.45 -5.18
CA MET A 73 6.04 7.96 -6.26
C MET A 73 5.63 7.40 -7.62
N PHE A 74 5.75 8.25 -8.63
CA PHE A 74 5.49 7.99 -10.04
C PHE A 74 4.04 7.67 -10.42
N ARG A 75 3.11 7.69 -9.46
CA ARG A 75 1.67 7.59 -9.76
C ARG A 75 1.22 8.82 -10.55
N LYS A 76 0.42 8.58 -11.58
CA LYS A 76 -0.19 9.63 -12.42
C LYS A 76 -1.59 9.99 -11.91
N PRO A 77 -2.08 11.21 -12.19
CA PRO A 77 -3.48 11.56 -11.94
C PRO A 77 -4.43 10.49 -12.51
N GLY A 78 -5.37 10.01 -11.68
CA GLY A 78 -6.29 8.93 -12.02
C GLY A 78 -5.83 7.50 -11.68
N GLU A 79 -4.56 7.28 -11.35
CA GLU A 79 -4.05 5.96 -10.92
C GLU A 79 -4.28 5.67 -9.43
N VAL A 80 -4.57 6.71 -8.64
CA VAL A 80 -5.02 6.59 -7.24
C VAL A 80 -6.52 6.90 -7.21
N PRO A 81 -7.39 5.94 -6.86
CA PRO A 81 -8.83 6.16 -6.76
C PRO A 81 -9.19 7.24 -5.73
N GLU A 82 -10.39 7.82 -5.83
CA GLU A 82 -10.88 8.81 -4.86
C GLU A 82 -11.01 8.25 -3.44
N ASP A 83 -11.42 6.99 -3.31
CA ASP A 83 -11.46 6.23 -2.06
C ASP A 83 -10.12 5.52 -1.77
N GLY A 84 -9.09 5.78 -2.56
CA GLY A 84 -7.79 5.13 -2.52
C GLY A 84 -6.74 5.91 -1.73
N GLY A 85 -5.67 5.21 -1.36
CA GLY A 85 -4.52 5.83 -0.72
C GLY A 85 -3.47 4.82 -0.29
N MET A 86 -2.58 5.25 0.61
CA MET A 86 -1.54 4.41 1.17
C MET A 86 -1.44 4.56 2.68
N LEU A 87 -1.34 3.44 3.40
CA LEU A 87 -1.02 3.38 4.82
C LEU A 87 0.45 2.99 4.98
N PHE A 88 1.23 3.88 5.58
CA PHE A 88 2.60 3.63 6.02
C PHE A 88 2.58 3.07 7.44
N VAL A 89 3.28 1.96 7.66
CA VAL A 89 3.40 1.30 8.96
C VAL A 89 4.85 1.29 9.40
N PHE A 90 5.13 1.95 10.53
CA PHE A 90 6.45 2.02 11.12
C PHE A 90 6.58 1.08 12.32
N PRO A 91 7.79 0.56 12.60
CA PRO A 91 8.01 -0.33 13.75
C PRO A 91 7.77 0.40 15.08
N ASP A 92 8.17 1.67 15.15
CA ASP A 92 8.11 2.47 16.36
C ASP A 92 7.35 3.78 16.16
N GLU A 93 6.69 4.23 17.21
CA GLU A 93 6.07 5.55 17.29
C GLU A 93 7.15 6.62 17.53
N ARG A 94 7.37 7.46 16.52
CA ARG A 94 8.34 8.56 16.57
C ARG A 94 7.93 9.68 15.61
N ILE A 95 8.63 10.81 15.65
CA ILE A 95 8.39 11.87 14.66
C ILE A 95 8.76 11.34 13.28
N GLN A 96 7.75 11.20 12.42
CA GLN A 96 7.94 10.76 11.03
C GLN A 96 8.13 11.97 10.12
N TYR A 97 9.01 11.83 9.14
CA TYR A 97 9.28 12.84 8.12
C TYR A 97 8.96 12.29 6.74
N PHE A 98 8.18 13.05 5.99
CA PHE A 98 7.80 12.73 4.62
C PHE A 98 8.30 13.80 3.66
N TYR A 99 8.39 13.44 2.39
CA TYR A 99 8.80 14.31 1.29
C TYR A 99 8.10 13.79 0.03
N MET A 100 7.92 14.66 -0.96
CA MET A 100 7.13 14.41 -2.18
C MET A 100 8.01 14.19 -3.42
N LYS A 101 9.27 13.74 -3.26
CA LYS A 101 10.16 13.49 -4.41
C LYS A 101 9.47 12.55 -5.39
N ASN A 102 9.46 12.87 -6.68
CA ASN A 102 8.85 12.05 -7.72
C ASN A 102 7.35 11.72 -7.50
N THR A 103 6.65 12.47 -6.64
CA THR A 103 5.20 12.30 -6.43
C THR A 103 4.48 13.39 -7.22
N TYR A 104 3.63 13.00 -8.17
CA TYR A 104 3.02 13.90 -9.15
C TYR A 104 1.54 14.21 -8.87
N ILE A 105 1.01 13.68 -7.78
CA ILE A 105 -0.36 13.90 -7.32
C ILE A 105 -0.27 14.64 -5.99
N PRO A 106 -1.03 15.72 -5.77
CA PRO A 106 -1.06 16.40 -4.48
C PRO A 106 -1.74 15.50 -3.44
N LEU A 107 -1.21 15.48 -2.22
CA LEU A 107 -1.65 14.56 -1.16
C LEU A 107 -1.96 15.29 0.14
N ASP A 108 -2.94 14.77 0.88
CA ASP A 108 -3.05 15.00 2.32
C ASP A 108 -2.30 13.86 3.05
N MET A 109 -1.54 14.20 4.08
CA MET A 109 -0.83 13.24 4.95
C MET A 109 -1.42 13.27 6.35
N ILE A 110 -2.07 12.19 6.75
CA ILE A 110 -2.76 12.04 8.04
C ILE A 110 -1.87 11.20 8.95
N PHE A 111 -1.36 11.80 10.03
CA PHE A 111 -0.44 11.16 10.96
C PHE A 111 -1.22 10.56 12.12
N LEU A 112 -0.92 9.30 12.47
CA LEU A 112 -1.59 8.58 13.56
C LEU A 112 -0.61 8.00 14.57
N ASN A 113 -1.02 8.02 15.84
CA ASN A 113 -0.32 7.39 16.95
C ASN A 113 -0.51 5.85 16.93
N ARG A 114 0.14 5.14 17.86
CA ARG A 114 0.06 3.68 18.04
C ARG A 114 -1.37 3.16 18.23
N ASP A 115 -2.25 3.99 18.76
CA ASP A 115 -3.66 3.66 19.01
C ASP A 115 -4.55 3.96 17.80
N LEU A 116 -3.97 4.27 16.63
CA LEU A 116 -4.69 4.65 15.40
C LEU A 116 -5.51 5.94 15.53
N LYS A 117 -5.12 6.84 16.45
CA LYS A 117 -5.71 8.16 16.60
C LYS A 117 -4.91 9.19 15.79
N VAL A 118 -5.62 10.02 15.03
CA VAL A 118 -5.03 11.13 14.28
C VAL A 118 -4.42 12.14 15.25
N VAL A 119 -3.13 12.42 15.09
CA VAL A 119 -2.38 13.42 15.87
C VAL A 119 -2.13 14.71 15.08
N GLY A 120 -2.25 14.66 13.76
CA GLY A 120 -2.12 15.83 12.90
C GLY A 120 -2.31 15.49 11.43
N VAL A 121 -2.54 16.52 10.63
CA VAL A 121 -2.71 16.40 9.17
C VAL A 121 -1.88 17.47 8.49
N LEU A 122 -1.13 17.08 7.46
CA LEU A 122 -0.58 18.02 6.49
C LEU A 122 -1.49 17.98 5.27
N HIS A 123 -1.98 19.15 4.86
CA HIS A 123 -2.86 19.25 3.71
C HIS A 123 -2.12 19.71 2.47
N ASP A 124 -2.60 19.26 1.31
CA ASP A 124 -2.19 19.76 -0.01
C ASP A 124 -0.67 19.90 -0.15
N VAL A 125 0.03 18.81 0.15
CA VAL A 125 1.49 18.80 0.20
C VAL A 125 2.04 18.99 -1.23
N PRO A 126 2.95 19.95 -1.48
CA PRO A 126 3.43 20.25 -2.82
C PRO A 126 4.08 19.06 -3.53
N ILE A 127 3.69 18.84 -4.79
CA ILE A 127 4.21 17.77 -5.64
C ILE A 127 5.70 17.94 -5.97
N ASN A 128 6.36 16.83 -6.29
CA ASN A 128 7.77 16.77 -6.71
C ASN A 128 8.73 17.60 -5.83
N ASN A 129 8.53 17.57 -4.52
CA ASN A 129 9.25 18.41 -3.57
C ASN A 129 10.05 17.57 -2.57
N THR A 130 11.34 17.87 -2.39
CA THR A 130 12.24 17.13 -1.48
C THR A 130 12.29 17.69 -0.05
N GLN A 131 11.62 18.81 0.22
CA GLN A 131 11.52 19.38 1.56
C GLN A 131 10.84 18.38 2.51
N LYS A 132 11.54 18.04 3.58
CA LYS A 132 10.99 17.18 4.64
C LYS A 132 9.89 17.92 5.40
N ARG A 133 8.80 17.23 5.68
CA ARG A 133 7.65 17.74 6.42
C ARG A 133 7.24 16.74 7.50
N SER A 134 6.71 17.27 8.59
CA SER A 134 6.18 16.52 9.71
C SER A 134 5.14 17.35 10.43
N VAL A 135 4.25 16.68 11.18
CA VAL A 135 3.39 17.33 12.17
C VAL A 135 4.11 17.53 13.52
N ASN A 136 5.39 17.15 13.62
CA ASN A 136 6.23 17.26 14.83
C ASN A 136 5.61 16.59 16.07
N LYS A 137 4.83 15.52 15.87
CA LYS A 137 4.27 14.67 16.91
C LYS A 137 4.67 13.22 16.65
N PRO A 138 4.83 12.38 17.70
CA PRO A 138 5.08 10.96 17.52
C PRO A 138 3.93 10.28 16.77
N SER A 139 4.28 9.51 15.74
CA SER A 139 3.34 8.79 14.89
C SER A 139 3.91 7.43 14.54
N GLN A 140 3.09 6.39 14.64
CA GLN A 140 3.45 5.04 14.19
C GLN A 140 2.91 4.74 12.79
N TYR A 141 1.89 5.48 12.38
CA TYR A 141 1.25 5.32 11.08
C TYR A 141 1.09 6.67 10.38
N VAL A 142 1.11 6.64 9.05
CA VAL A 142 0.74 7.80 8.23
C VAL A 142 -0.14 7.31 7.09
N VAL A 143 -1.23 8.00 6.82
CA VAL A 143 -2.10 7.74 5.66
C VAL A 143 -1.91 8.86 4.64
N GLU A 144 -1.56 8.51 3.41
CA GLU A 144 -1.60 9.40 2.26
C GLU A 144 -2.92 9.22 1.51
N LEU A 145 -3.68 10.30 1.33
CA LEU A 145 -4.88 10.39 0.50
C LEU A 145 -4.71 11.51 -0.54
N LEU A 146 -5.54 11.53 -1.58
CA LEU A 146 -5.61 12.67 -2.50
C LEU A 146 -5.84 13.99 -1.73
N ALA A 147 -5.17 15.07 -2.15
CA ALA A 147 -5.29 16.36 -1.48
C ALA A 147 -6.74 16.83 -1.35
N GLY A 148 -7.05 17.45 -0.20
CA GLY A 148 -8.40 17.92 0.12
C GLY A 148 -9.33 16.86 0.68
N THR A 149 -8.99 15.57 0.59
CA THR A 149 -9.79 14.47 1.14
C THR A 149 -10.01 14.62 2.64
N ALA A 150 -8.97 14.98 3.41
CA ALA A 150 -9.12 15.11 4.85
C ALA A 150 -10.10 16.23 5.23
N ARG A 151 -10.07 17.36 4.51
CA ARG A 151 -11.06 18.44 4.71
C ARG A 151 -12.47 18.02 4.29
N LYS A 152 -12.61 17.33 3.15
CA LYS A 152 -13.90 16.85 2.64
C LYS A 152 -14.64 15.96 3.65
N PHE A 153 -13.91 15.13 4.37
CA PHE A 153 -14.46 14.17 5.33
C PHE A 153 -14.30 14.60 6.81
N ASP A 154 -13.86 15.83 7.08
CA ASP A 154 -13.59 16.34 8.44
C ASP A 154 -12.62 15.46 9.25
N ILE A 155 -11.64 14.85 8.58
CA ILE A 155 -10.59 14.06 9.21
C ILE A 155 -9.56 15.03 9.79
N LYS A 156 -9.51 15.10 11.13
CA LYS A 156 -8.64 15.99 11.88
C LYS A 156 -8.15 15.31 13.16
N GLU A 157 -7.29 16.01 13.90
CA GLU A 157 -6.80 15.53 15.20
C GLU A 157 -7.96 15.10 16.10
N GLY A 158 -7.81 13.92 16.71
CA GLY A 158 -8.87 13.28 17.51
C GLY A 158 -9.62 12.17 16.79
N ALA A 159 -9.73 12.21 15.45
CA ALA A 159 -10.34 11.14 14.67
C ALA A 159 -9.57 9.83 14.82
N ARG A 160 -10.22 8.70 14.55
CA ARG A 160 -9.65 7.36 14.67
C ARG A 160 -9.74 6.62 13.34
N LEU A 161 -8.69 5.89 12.99
CA LEU A 161 -8.70 4.92 11.90
C LEU A 161 -9.14 3.56 12.43
N VAL A 162 -10.10 2.93 11.76
CA VAL A 162 -10.62 1.60 12.07
C VAL A 162 -10.46 0.71 10.84
N VAL A 163 -9.89 -0.48 11.03
CA VAL A 163 -9.76 -1.49 9.96
C VAL A 163 -11.03 -2.33 9.95
N GLU A 164 -11.72 -2.43 8.80
CA GLU A 164 -13.05 -3.06 8.76
C GLU A 164 -13.01 -4.59 8.88
N ASN A 165 -11.94 -5.26 8.45
CA ASN A 165 -11.81 -6.72 8.46
C ASN A 165 -10.40 -7.19 8.85
N GLY A 166 -9.98 -6.92 10.09
CA GLY A 166 -8.72 -7.42 10.64
C GLY A 166 -7.94 -6.36 11.41
N SER A 167 -6.62 -6.47 11.37
CA SER A 167 -5.68 -5.54 12.01
C SER A 167 -4.74 -4.92 10.98
N VAL A 168 -4.14 -3.79 11.34
CA VAL A 168 -3.06 -3.21 10.53
C VAL A 168 -1.91 -4.24 10.43
N PRO A 169 -1.40 -4.57 9.23
CA PRO A 169 -0.26 -5.47 9.09
C PRO A 169 0.96 -4.91 9.83
N ALA A 170 1.70 -5.77 10.54
CA ALA A 170 2.89 -5.36 11.25
C ALA A 170 3.99 -4.82 10.31
N ALA A 171 4.84 -3.95 10.84
CA ALA A 171 6.05 -3.50 10.15
C ALA A 171 6.98 -4.69 9.84
N ARG A 172 7.53 -4.71 8.64
CA ARG A 172 8.52 -5.66 8.11
C ARG A 172 9.81 -4.91 7.79
N MET A 173 10.29 -4.14 8.75
CA MET A 173 11.56 -3.42 8.65
C MET A 173 12.51 -3.92 9.74
N PRO A 174 13.75 -4.27 9.38
CA PRO A 174 14.80 -4.52 10.36
C PRO A 174 15.25 -3.22 11.03
#